data_AF-A0A3M8K9Y7-F1
#
_entry.id   AF-A0A3M8K9Y7-F1
#
_cell.length_a   1.000
_cell.length_b   1.000
_cell.length_c   1.000
_cell.angle_alpha   90.00
_cell.angle_beta   90.00
_cell.angle_gamma   90.00
#
_symmetry.space_group_name_H-M   'P 1'
#
loop_
_entity.id
_entity.type
_entity.pdbx_description
1 polymer ?
#
loop_
_entity_poly.entity_id
_entity_poly.type
_entity_poly.pdbx_seq_one_letter_code
_entity_poly.pdbx_strand_id
1 'polypeptide(L)'
;MPHSQVGRFRPRAMGIMLALSVATTTVLCGTPTVHAAESFQVLMPSEAQTTAGVLSARVLPGGDNRLNFLVRGSGESTPLTARLTEVTSEGGAIAEDDTPVAEDDIPVTDWVSLSGPENLVVDVDNSIVLNLDIQVPEEAAPGDFAGGVVISSGQDSELFPFLIRVPGPRDAQLSVEQSDLTISGVSTWPFSRGRGELAMTVRNTGSLALYDSAHLHGSGVFGTTSLSTELEDAILLPGDTMSLSTAGAVSPGLDLTPVFDFEVPFTDDAGQENTYFVSAEGQAESTFSWALLATATSTLLILLAGWFLAQQRAVRKNTSE
;
A
#
# COMPACT_ATOMS: atom_id res chain seq x y z
N MET A 1 -58.36 -23.49 -41.56
CA MET A 1 -58.95 -22.16 -41.83
C MET A 1 -58.64 -21.26 -40.62
N PRO A 2 -58.31 -19.98 -40.81
CA PRO A 2 -56.95 -19.41 -40.77
C PRO A 2 -56.79 -18.39 -39.60
N HIS A 3 -55.65 -17.79 -39.21
CA HIS A 3 -54.58 -17.05 -39.90
C HIS A 3 -53.37 -16.98 -38.94
N SER A 4 -52.15 -17.36 -39.34
CA SER A 4 -51.06 -16.47 -39.83
C SER A 4 -50.89 -15.13 -39.10
N GLN A 5 -49.78 -14.94 -38.36
CA GLN A 5 -48.94 -13.75 -38.55
C GLN A 5 -47.46 -14.06 -38.27
N VAL A 6 -46.68 -13.79 -39.30
CA VAL A 6 -45.24 -13.91 -39.44
C VAL A 6 -44.62 -12.56 -39.03
N GLY A 7 -43.84 -12.55 -37.96
CA GLY A 7 -43.01 -11.42 -37.56
C GLY A 7 -41.71 -11.40 -38.35
N ARG A 8 -41.57 -10.40 -39.22
CA ARG A 8 -40.46 -10.22 -40.18
C ARG A 8 -39.12 -9.96 -39.47
N PHE A 9 -38.14 -10.80 -39.77
CA PHE A 9 -36.72 -10.47 -39.68
C PHE A 9 -36.39 -9.31 -40.62
N ARG A 10 -35.77 -8.26 -40.09
CA ARG A 10 -35.09 -7.21 -40.89
C ARG A 10 -33.58 -7.38 -40.71
N PRO A 11 -32.81 -7.65 -41.77
CA PRO A 11 -31.36 -7.55 -41.72
C PRO A 11 -30.98 -6.08 -41.87
N ARG A 12 -30.35 -5.50 -40.85
CA ARG A 12 -29.58 -4.26 -41.04
C ARG A 12 -28.14 -4.66 -41.28
N ALA A 13 -27.77 -4.70 -42.56
CA ALA A 13 -26.41 -4.51 -43.00
C ALA A 13 -25.92 -3.15 -42.46
N MET A 14 -24.91 -3.16 -41.61
CA MET A 14 -24.18 -1.97 -41.21
C MET A 14 -22.70 -2.28 -41.41
N GLY A 15 -22.07 -1.41 -42.21
CA GLY A 15 -20.82 -1.67 -42.89
C GLY A 15 -19.63 -1.88 -41.97
N ILE A 16 -18.80 -2.82 -42.38
CA ILE A 16 -17.42 -2.96 -41.97
C ILE A 16 -16.66 -1.75 -42.55
N MET A 17 -16.37 -0.76 -41.71
CA MET A 17 -15.30 0.21 -41.98
C MET A 17 -14.04 -0.29 -41.29
N LEU A 18 -13.14 -0.84 -42.09
CA LEU A 18 -11.79 -1.22 -41.70
C LEU A 18 -10.96 0.07 -41.60
N ALA A 19 -10.88 0.67 -40.40
CA ALA A 19 -9.93 1.74 -40.11
C ALA A 19 -8.61 1.08 -39.69
N LEU A 20 -7.66 1.05 -40.62
CA LEU A 20 -6.29 0.61 -40.40
C LEU A 20 -5.60 1.68 -39.52
N SER A 21 -5.68 1.51 -38.20
CA SER A 21 -4.91 2.32 -37.25
C SER A 21 -3.48 1.79 -37.23
N VAL A 22 -2.57 2.56 -37.81
CA VAL A 22 -1.13 2.37 -37.63
C VAL A 22 -0.84 2.76 -36.17
N ALA A 23 -0.65 1.75 -35.32
CA ALA A 23 -0.15 1.95 -33.97
C ALA A 23 1.31 2.39 -34.07
N THR A 24 1.52 3.70 -33.96
CA THR A 24 2.86 4.27 -33.75
C THR A 24 3.28 3.86 -32.34
N THR A 25 4.20 2.91 -32.23
CA THR A 25 4.86 2.57 -30.97
C THR A 25 5.74 3.75 -30.56
N THR A 26 5.17 4.72 -29.84
CA THR A 26 5.96 5.68 -29.07
C THR A 26 6.66 4.89 -27.97
N VAL A 27 7.95 4.62 -28.18
CA VAL A 27 8.86 4.27 -27.09
C VAL A 27 8.86 5.47 -26.16
N LEU A 28 8.19 5.37 -25.01
CA LEU A 28 8.35 6.32 -23.92
C LEU A 28 9.79 6.17 -23.42
N CYS A 29 10.69 7.04 -23.87
CA CYS A 29 11.88 7.33 -23.08
C CYS A 29 11.38 7.98 -21.80
N GLY A 30 11.44 7.25 -20.68
CA GLY A 30 11.22 7.83 -19.36
C GLY A 30 12.16 9.02 -19.18
N THR A 31 11.61 10.16 -18.77
CA THR A 31 12.42 11.29 -18.33
C THR A 31 13.18 10.84 -17.08
N PRO A 32 14.52 11.01 -17.01
CA PRO A 32 15.26 10.65 -15.80
C PRO A 32 14.69 11.45 -14.62
N THR A 33 14.38 10.77 -13.52
CA THR A 33 14.08 11.41 -12.25
C THR A 33 15.34 12.16 -11.79
N VAL A 34 15.18 13.44 -11.50
CA VAL A 34 16.26 14.30 -11.01
C VAL A 34 16.01 14.54 -9.53
N HIS A 35 16.94 14.02 -8.74
CA HIS A 35 17.07 14.30 -7.32
C HIS A 35 18.14 15.39 -7.16
N ALA A 36 17.82 16.46 -6.43
CA ALA A 36 18.65 17.65 -6.37
C ALA A 36 18.87 18.07 -4.91
N ALA A 37 20.09 17.88 -4.42
CA ALA A 37 20.62 18.62 -3.29
C ALA A 37 21.09 20.01 -3.78
N GLU A 38 21.34 20.95 -2.86
CA GLU A 38 21.82 22.29 -3.24
C GLU A 38 23.17 22.23 -3.99
N SER A 39 23.99 21.22 -3.70
CA SER A 39 25.36 21.06 -4.21
C SER A 39 25.55 19.99 -5.31
N PHE A 40 24.59 19.08 -5.51
CA PHE A 40 24.68 18.06 -6.56
C PHE A 40 23.31 17.58 -7.03
N GLN A 41 23.29 16.99 -8.22
CA GLN A 41 22.13 16.31 -8.80
C GLN A 41 22.51 14.87 -9.13
N VAL A 42 21.62 13.92 -8.83
CA VAL A 42 21.78 12.53 -9.23
C VAL A 42 20.77 12.20 -10.30
N LEU A 43 21.30 11.73 -11.43
CA LEU A 43 20.54 11.25 -12.57
C LEU A 43 20.56 9.73 -12.54
N MET A 44 19.37 9.15 -12.41
CA MET A 44 19.18 7.70 -12.42
C MET A 44 19.41 7.15 -13.85
N PRO A 45 19.94 5.93 -13.99
CA PRO A 45 20.17 5.32 -15.29
C PRO A 45 18.84 5.05 -16.00
N SER A 46 18.77 5.31 -17.30
CA SER A 46 17.55 5.10 -18.11
C SER A 46 17.11 3.63 -18.20
N GLU A 47 18.00 2.70 -17.87
CA GLU A 47 17.74 1.26 -17.89
C GLU A 47 17.14 0.75 -16.56
N ALA A 48 17.23 1.54 -15.49
CA ALA A 48 16.62 1.14 -14.23
C ALA A 48 15.11 1.42 -14.24
N GLN A 49 14.35 0.45 -13.77
CA GLN A 49 12.93 0.64 -13.52
C GLN A 49 12.79 1.31 -12.16
N THR A 50 12.24 2.52 -12.15
CA THR A 50 11.81 3.16 -10.91
C THR A 50 10.42 2.63 -10.55
N THR A 51 10.24 2.27 -9.29
CA THR A 51 8.99 1.73 -8.76
C THR A 51 8.74 2.43 -7.43
N ALA A 52 7.69 3.27 -7.36
CA ALA A 52 7.43 4.14 -6.22
C ALA A 52 8.66 4.97 -5.77
N GLY A 53 9.43 5.50 -6.74
CA GLY A 53 10.66 6.26 -6.46
C GLY A 53 11.89 5.41 -6.08
N VAL A 54 11.76 4.08 -6.01
CA VAL A 54 12.86 3.15 -5.70
C VAL A 54 13.47 2.58 -6.97
N LEU A 55 14.79 2.55 -7.04
CA LEU A 55 15.52 1.94 -8.14
C LEU A 55 15.42 0.41 -8.05
N SER A 56 14.82 -0.27 -9.02
CA SER A 56 14.69 -1.73 -8.97
C SER A 56 15.58 -2.44 -9.99
N ALA A 57 16.17 -3.57 -9.58
CA ALA A 57 16.95 -4.45 -10.45
C ALA A 57 16.57 -5.91 -10.22
N ARG A 58 16.20 -6.62 -11.29
CA ARG A 58 15.98 -8.07 -11.24
C ARG A 58 17.29 -8.80 -11.46
N VAL A 59 17.69 -9.65 -10.52
CA VAL A 59 18.95 -10.41 -10.57
C VAL A 59 18.68 -11.86 -10.16
N LEU A 60 19.18 -12.81 -10.94
CA LEU A 60 19.06 -14.24 -10.62
C LEU A 60 19.96 -14.61 -9.43
N PRO A 61 19.63 -15.65 -8.64
CA PRO A 61 20.57 -16.20 -7.67
C PRO A 61 21.92 -16.56 -8.32
N GLY A 62 23.02 -16.17 -7.70
CA GLY A 62 24.38 -16.31 -8.23
C GLY A 62 24.72 -15.35 -9.38
N GLY A 63 23.79 -14.49 -9.78
CA GLY A 63 23.95 -13.53 -10.85
C GLY A 63 24.58 -12.22 -10.40
N ASP A 64 25.04 -11.46 -11.38
CA ASP A 64 25.54 -10.10 -11.21
C ASP A 64 24.69 -9.09 -12.00
N ASN A 65 24.71 -7.84 -11.54
CA ASN A 65 24.15 -6.72 -12.28
C ASN A 65 24.92 -5.44 -11.92
N ARG A 66 24.85 -4.43 -12.79
CA ARG A 66 25.49 -3.13 -12.53
C ARG A 66 24.51 -2.02 -12.82
N LEU A 67 24.32 -1.15 -11.83
CA LEU A 67 23.54 0.08 -11.97
C LEU A 67 24.50 1.27 -11.94
N ASN A 68 24.28 2.24 -12.83
CA ASN A 68 25.16 3.39 -12.97
C ASN A 68 24.42 4.65 -12.51
N PHE A 69 24.91 5.29 -11.46
CA PHE A 69 24.43 6.59 -11.01
C PHE A 69 25.28 7.68 -11.66
N LEU A 70 24.64 8.63 -12.34
CA LEU A 70 25.34 9.79 -12.86
C LEU A 70 25.17 10.94 -11.86
N VAL A 71 26.25 11.26 -11.15
CA VAL A 71 26.26 12.36 -10.18
C VAL A 71 26.84 13.59 -10.85
N ARG A 72 26.03 14.64 -10.96
CA ARG A 72 26.40 15.92 -11.58
C ARG A 72 26.56 16.99 -10.51
N GLY A 73 27.68 17.70 -10.54
CA GLY A 73 27.93 18.80 -9.61
C GLY A 73 27.10 20.03 -9.99
N SER A 74 26.48 20.66 -8.99
CA SER A 74 25.82 21.96 -9.16
C SER A 74 26.53 23.01 -8.31
N GLY A 75 26.88 24.15 -8.90
CA GLY A 75 27.44 25.28 -8.16
C GLY A 75 28.96 25.26 -8.06
N GLU A 76 29.52 24.78 -6.96
CA GLU A 76 30.98 24.77 -6.69
C GLU A 76 31.52 23.33 -6.65
N SER A 77 32.83 23.17 -6.90
CA SER A 77 33.50 21.87 -6.80
C SER A 77 33.44 21.37 -5.36
N THR A 78 32.75 20.24 -5.14
CA THR A 78 32.45 19.76 -3.79
C THR A 78 32.89 18.29 -3.62
N PRO A 79 33.61 17.95 -2.53
CA PRO A 79 33.92 16.57 -2.22
C PRO A 79 32.64 15.85 -1.78
N LEU A 80 32.36 14.73 -2.41
CA LEU A 80 31.27 13.83 -2.09
C LEU A 80 31.81 12.59 -1.36
N THR A 81 30.97 12.00 -0.53
CA THR A 81 31.17 10.63 -0.05
C THR A 81 29.93 9.82 -0.35
N ALA A 82 30.12 8.59 -0.83
CA ALA A 82 29.05 7.65 -1.09
C ALA A 82 29.24 6.43 -0.19
N ARG A 83 28.16 5.98 0.44
CA ARG A 83 28.17 4.76 1.25
C ARG A 83 26.90 3.95 1.01
N LEU A 84 27.02 2.66 1.21
CA LEU A 84 25.87 1.76 1.28
C LEU A 84 25.24 1.85 2.67
N THR A 85 23.93 1.68 2.71
CA THR A 85 23.16 1.57 3.95
C THR A 85 21.97 0.63 3.77
N GLU A 86 21.47 0.09 4.86
CA GLU A 86 20.19 -0.61 4.89
C GLU A 86 19.06 0.42 4.93
N VAL A 87 17.88 0.03 4.47
CA VAL A 87 16.72 0.92 4.45
C VAL A 87 15.51 0.23 5.04
N THR A 88 14.67 1.02 5.69
CA THR A 88 13.36 0.62 6.19
C THR A 88 12.30 1.51 5.56
N SER A 89 11.08 1.00 5.55
CA SER A 89 9.85 1.68 5.15
C SER A 89 8.87 1.81 6.32
N GLU A 90 9.37 1.71 7.56
CA GLU A 90 8.56 1.92 8.75
C GLU A 90 7.77 3.24 8.68
N GLY A 91 6.45 3.14 8.81
CA GLY A 91 5.54 4.29 8.67
C GLY A 91 5.17 4.65 7.23
N GLY A 92 5.60 3.88 6.24
CA GLY A 92 5.16 3.97 4.85
C GLY A 92 6.00 4.83 3.91
N ALA A 93 7.16 5.29 4.37
CA ALA A 93 8.14 6.02 3.57
C ALA A 93 9.53 5.44 3.82
N ILE A 94 10.39 5.45 2.79
CA ILE A 94 11.73 4.91 2.93
C ILE A 94 12.63 5.86 3.73
N ALA A 95 13.32 5.29 4.71
CA ALA A 95 14.35 5.92 5.50
C ALA A 95 15.57 5.00 5.63
N GLU A 96 16.69 5.57 6.06
CA GLU A 96 17.85 4.79 6.47
C GLU A 96 17.51 3.96 7.72
N ASP A 97 17.92 2.69 7.72
CA ASP A 97 17.79 1.81 8.87
C ASP A 97 19.11 1.72 9.63
N ASP A 98 19.12 2.30 10.85
CA ASP A 98 20.26 2.24 11.77
C ASP A 98 20.18 1.01 12.71
N THR A 99 19.19 0.15 12.53
CA THR A 99 19.01 -1.05 13.37
C THR A 99 20.09 -2.07 13.06
N PRO A 100 20.80 -2.60 14.07
CA PRO A 100 21.80 -3.63 13.83
C PRO A 100 21.13 -4.89 13.27
N VAL A 101 21.64 -5.35 12.12
CA VAL A 101 21.23 -6.60 11.48
C VAL A 101 21.48 -7.77 12.43
N ALA A 102 20.55 -8.73 12.47
CA ALA A 102 20.70 -9.92 13.30
C ALA A 102 21.94 -10.72 12.89
N GLU A 103 22.61 -11.38 13.84
CA GLU A 103 23.89 -12.08 13.60
C GLU A 103 23.82 -13.17 12.51
N ASP A 104 22.64 -13.71 12.24
CA ASP A 104 22.41 -14.79 11.27
C ASP A 104 21.92 -14.28 9.89
N ASP A 105 21.60 -12.99 9.76
CA ASP A 105 21.09 -12.40 8.52
C ASP A 105 22.24 -11.74 7.73
N ILE A 106 22.28 -12.00 6.42
CA ILE A 106 23.23 -11.36 5.51
C ILE A 106 22.59 -10.06 5.02
N PRO A 107 23.15 -8.89 5.36
CA PRO A 107 22.61 -7.61 4.90
C PRO A 107 22.66 -7.51 3.38
N VAL A 108 21.70 -6.78 2.76
CA VAL A 108 21.74 -6.57 1.32
C VAL A 108 22.99 -5.79 0.91
N THR A 109 23.50 -4.95 1.81
CA THR A 109 24.73 -4.19 1.60
C THR A 109 25.97 -5.07 1.41
N ASP A 110 25.95 -6.34 1.84
CA ASP A 110 27.02 -7.31 1.54
C ASP A 110 26.93 -7.86 0.11
N TRP A 111 25.77 -7.76 -0.55
CA TRP A 111 25.57 -8.18 -1.95
C TRP A 111 25.96 -7.09 -2.92
N VAL A 112 26.30 -5.91 -2.42
CA VAL A 112 26.44 -4.71 -3.22
C VAL A 112 27.78 -4.07 -2.91
N SER A 113 28.44 -3.57 -3.94
CA SER A 113 29.65 -2.77 -3.80
C SER A 113 29.56 -1.50 -4.62
N LEU A 114 30.12 -0.42 -4.07
CA LEU A 114 30.24 0.84 -4.78
C LEU A 114 31.62 0.89 -5.44
N SER A 115 31.65 1.08 -6.75
CA SER A 115 32.89 1.31 -7.50
C SER A 115 32.86 2.66 -8.22
N GLY A 116 33.98 3.37 -8.18
CA GLY A 116 34.08 4.73 -8.67
C GLY A 116 35.48 5.33 -8.44
N PRO A 117 35.67 6.61 -8.74
CA PRO A 117 36.93 7.28 -8.44
C PRO A 117 37.18 7.33 -6.93
N GLU A 118 38.43 7.07 -6.49
CA GLU A 118 38.82 7.03 -5.07
C GLU A 118 38.52 8.33 -4.31
N ASN A 119 38.48 9.46 -5.03
CA ASN A 119 38.05 10.75 -4.51
C ASN A 119 36.88 11.23 -5.37
N LEU A 120 35.67 11.12 -4.85
CA LEU A 120 34.46 11.62 -5.51
C LEU A 120 34.44 13.15 -5.39
N VAL A 121 35.22 13.84 -6.21
CA VAL A 121 35.13 15.30 -6.36
C VAL A 121 34.40 15.58 -7.66
N VAL A 122 33.27 16.28 -7.56
CA VAL A 122 32.48 16.63 -8.74
C VAL A 122 32.62 18.12 -8.98
N ASP A 123 33.31 18.45 -10.06
CA ASP A 123 33.44 19.82 -10.52
C ASP A 123 32.11 20.35 -11.08
N VAL A 124 31.99 21.67 -11.09
CA VAL A 124 30.86 22.39 -11.69
C VAL A 124 30.64 21.95 -13.13
N ASP A 125 29.40 21.63 -13.48
CA ASP A 125 28.99 21.16 -14.80
C ASP A 125 29.62 19.85 -15.29
N ASN A 126 30.44 19.20 -14.46
CA ASN A 126 30.94 17.86 -14.72
C ASN A 126 30.06 16.81 -14.05
N SER A 127 30.15 15.59 -14.57
CA SER A 127 29.45 14.43 -14.03
C SER A 127 30.42 13.29 -13.81
N ILE A 128 30.25 12.60 -12.69
CA ILE A 128 30.94 11.34 -12.40
C ILE A 128 29.94 10.19 -12.49
N VAL A 129 30.44 9.02 -12.84
CA VAL A 129 29.65 7.80 -12.80
C VAL A 129 30.06 7.03 -11.55
N LEU A 130 29.09 6.80 -10.67
CA LEU A 130 29.21 5.90 -9.52
C LEU A 130 28.51 4.59 -9.91
N ASN A 131 29.23 3.48 -9.90
CA ASN A 131 28.64 2.19 -10.20
C ASN A 131 28.26 1.47 -8.91
N LEU A 132 27.10 0.85 -8.95
CA LEU A 132 26.58 -0.06 -7.94
C LEU A 132 26.67 -1.46 -8.54
N ASP A 133 27.69 -2.18 -8.14
CA ASP A 133 27.95 -3.56 -8.55
C ASP A 133 27.19 -4.49 -7.61
N ILE A 134 26.22 -5.21 -8.15
CA ILE A 134 25.35 -6.14 -7.43
C ILE A 134 25.81 -7.57 -7.72
N GLN A 135 26.00 -8.36 -6.68
CA GLN A 135 26.34 -9.78 -6.74
C GLN A 135 25.45 -10.54 -5.77
N VAL A 136 24.43 -11.22 -6.31
CA VAL A 136 23.48 -11.98 -5.49
C VAL A 136 24.05 -13.37 -5.18
N PRO A 137 24.05 -13.83 -3.92
CA PRO A 137 24.48 -15.19 -3.57
C PRO A 137 23.73 -16.28 -4.35
N GLU A 138 24.35 -17.44 -4.59
CA GLU A 138 23.70 -18.58 -5.26
C GLU A 138 22.52 -19.14 -4.44
N GLU A 139 22.64 -19.03 -3.12
CA GLU A 139 21.70 -19.48 -2.11
C GLU A 139 20.64 -18.43 -1.74
N ALA A 140 20.63 -17.27 -2.40
CA ALA A 140 19.67 -16.22 -2.11
C ALA A 140 18.23 -16.72 -2.32
N ALA A 141 17.40 -16.54 -1.29
CA ALA A 141 15.98 -16.86 -1.38
C ALA A 141 15.26 -15.90 -2.35
N PRO A 142 14.21 -16.36 -3.05
CA PRO A 142 13.36 -15.47 -3.84
C PRO A 142 12.69 -14.40 -2.98
N GLY A 143 12.68 -13.16 -3.46
CA GLY A 143 12.14 -12.03 -2.75
C GLY A 143 12.69 -10.70 -3.25
N ASP A 144 12.26 -9.63 -2.59
CA ASP A 144 12.75 -8.28 -2.77
C ASP A 144 13.63 -7.90 -1.56
N PHE A 145 14.83 -7.39 -1.84
CA PHE A 145 15.82 -6.99 -0.84
C PHE A 145 16.14 -5.51 -1.03
N ALA A 146 15.91 -4.71 0.00
CA ALA A 146 15.99 -3.26 -0.09
C ALA A 146 17.25 -2.74 0.57
N GLY A 147 17.92 -1.81 -0.11
CA GLY A 147 19.07 -1.10 0.43
C GLY A 147 19.08 0.34 -0.05
N GLY A 148 20.11 1.08 0.33
CA GLY A 148 20.26 2.48 -0.03
C GLY A 148 21.70 2.86 -0.35
N VAL A 149 21.85 3.85 -1.21
CA VAL A 149 23.11 4.58 -1.37
C VAL A 149 22.90 5.96 -0.76
N VAL A 150 23.68 6.31 0.25
CA VAL A 150 23.71 7.69 0.77
C VAL A 150 24.86 8.41 0.11
N ILE A 151 24.55 9.49 -0.61
CA ILE A 151 25.54 10.41 -1.16
C ILE A 151 25.50 11.68 -0.31
N SER A 152 26.65 12.09 0.20
CA SER A 152 26.75 13.26 1.08
C SER A 152 27.87 14.20 0.67
N SER A 153 27.66 15.48 1.00
CA SER A 153 28.45 16.64 0.61
C SER A 153 28.47 17.61 1.79
N GLY A 154 29.44 17.45 2.70
CA GLY A 154 29.48 18.24 3.94
C GLY A 154 28.29 17.94 4.87
N GLN A 155 27.32 18.85 4.94
CA GLN A 155 26.09 18.68 5.74
C GLN A 155 24.89 18.20 4.90
N ASP A 156 24.99 18.24 3.57
CA ASP A 156 23.96 17.75 2.68
C ASP A 156 24.11 16.24 2.53
N SER A 157 23.02 15.49 2.66
CA SER A 157 22.99 14.06 2.39
C SER A 157 21.67 13.69 1.73
N GLU A 158 21.74 12.82 0.72
CA GLU A 158 20.57 12.31 0.03
C GLU A 158 20.62 10.78 -0.04
N LEU A 159 19.48 10.15 0.24
CA LEU A 159 19.29 8.70 0.21
C LEU A 159 18.70 8.29 -1.14
N PHE A 160 19.36 7.36 -1.80
CA PHE A 160 18.93 6.74 -3.04
C PHE A 160 18.56 5.29 -2.79
N PRO A 161 17.29 4.98 -2.51
CA PRO A 161 16.87 3.62 -2.21
C PRO A 161 16.88 2.77 -3.48
N PHE A 162 17.26 1.51 -3.31
CA PHE A 162 17.23 0.50 -4.35
C PHE A 162 16.61 -0.81 -3.85
N LEU A 163 16.09 -1.60 -4.78
CA LEU A 163 15.45 -2.88 -4.56
C LEU A 163 16.05 -3.94 -5.48
N ILE A 164 16.64 -4.97 -4.91
CA ILE A 164 17.13 -6.14 -5.64
C ILE A 164 16.04 -7.20 -5.61
N ARG A 165 15.52 -7.54 -6.79
CA ARG A 165 14.46 -8.55 -6.95
C ARG A 165 15.06 -9.87 -7.40
N VAL A 166 15.08 -10.84 -6.50
CA VAL A 166 15.45 -12.22 -6.77
C VAL A 166 14.22 -12.99 -7.23
N PRO A 167 14.15 -13.44 -8.49
CA PRO A 167 12.94 -14.03 -9.04
C PRO A 167 12.64 -15.40 -8.42
N GLY A 168 11.36 -15.68 -8.22
CA GLY A 168 10.84 -16.97 -7.78
C GLY A 168 9.36 -16.87 -7.38
N PRO A 169 8.86 -17.76 -6.52
CA PRO A 169 7.50 -17.69 -6.02
C PRO A 169 7.24 -16.33 -5.38
N ARG A 170 6.13 -15.70 -5.76
CA ARG A 170 5.71 -14.42 -5.23
C ARG A 170 4.93 -14.65 -3.95
N ASP A 171 5.54 -14.33 -2.83
CA ASP A 171 4.91 -14.43 -1.52
C ASP A 171 4.62 -13.03 -0.98
N ALA A 172 3.40 -12.55 -1.21
CA ALA A 172 2.94 -11.26 -0.72
C ALA A 172 1.91 -11.50 0.38
N GLN A 173 2.28 -11.18 1.62
CA GLN A 173 1.46 -11.44 2.80
C GLN A 173 1.51 -10.28 3.77
N LEU A 174 0.34 -9.89 4.27
CA LEU A 174 0.21 -8.91 5.34
C LEU A 174 -0.31 -9.60 6.60
N SER A 175 0.20 -9.16 7.75
CA SER A 175 -0.30 -9.55 9.06
C SER A 175 -0.69 -8.32 9.85
N VAL A 176 -1.78 -8.42 10.60
CA VAL A 176 -2.26 -7.34 11.47
C VAL A 176 -1.57 -7.48 12.82
N GLU A 177 -0.79 -6.48 13.21
CA GLU A 177 -0.16 -6.45 14.54
C GLU A 177 -1.09 -5.83 15.57
N GLN A 178 -1.74 -4.74 15.19
CA GLN A 178 -2.62 -3.99 16.06
C GLN A 178 -3.77 -3.37 15.26
N SER A 179 -4.95 -3.38 15.85
CA SER A 179 -6.11 -2.64 15.37
C SER A 179 -6.82 -2.03 16.57
N ASP A 180 -7.23 -0.76 16.46
CA ASP A 180 -7.98 -0.06 17.49
C ASP A 180 -9.10 0.78 16.85
N LEU A 181 -10.32 0.63 17.34
CA LEU A 181 -11.46 1.46 16.99
C LEU A 181 -11.95 2.26 18.19
N THR A 182 -11.67 3.57 18.18
CA THR A 182 -12.19 4.49 19.17
C THR A 182 -13.44 5.20 18.66
N ILE A 183 -14.54 5.16 19.42
CA ILE A 183 -15.81 5.81 19.05
C ILE A 183 -16.12 6.95 20.03
N SER A 184 -16.34 8.15 19.47
CA SER A 184 -16.67 9.38 20.21
C SER A 184 -17.94 10.05 19.68
N GLY A 185 -18.43 11.05 20.41
CA GLY A 185 -19.57 11.86 19.98
C GLY A 185 -20.92 11.11 19.94
N VAL A 186 -21.04 10.00 20.67
CA VAL A 186 -22.27 9.21 20.73
C VAL A 186 -23.37 10.03 21.43
N SER A 187 -24.41 10.43 20.70
CA SER A 187 -25.55 11.13 21.29
C SER A 187 -26.43 10.13 22.06
N THR A 188 -27.25 10.63 22.98
CA THR A 188 -28.23 9.82 23.74
C THR A 188 -29.28 9.17 22.85
N TRP A 189 -29.41 9.64 21.60
CA TRP A 189 -30.31 9.03 20.63
C TRP A 189 -29.71 7.74 20.05
N PRO A 190 -30.41 6.59 20.12
CA PRO A 190 -29.88 5.27 19.78
C PRO A 190 -29.42 5.10 18.33
N PHE A 191 -29.94 5.92 17.41
CA PHE A 191 -29.63 5.85 15.97
C PHE A 191 -28.73 6.99 15.49
N SER A 192 -28.14 7.74 16.42
CA SER A 192 -27.20 8.81 16.06
C SER A 192 -25.88 8.22 15.58
N ARG A 193 -25.34 8.73 14.47
CA ARG A 193 -24.00 8.37 14.01
C ARG A 193 -22.97 8.94 14.97
N GLY A 194 -22.02 8.10 15.39
CA GLY A 194 -20.84 8.52 16.14
C GLY A 194 -19.71 8.94 15.20
N ARG A 195 -18.66 9.53 15.76
CA ARG A 195 -17.38 9.69 15.08
C ARG A 195 -16.46 8.55 15.52
N GLY A 196 -16.13 7.65 14.60
CA GLY A 196 -15.13 6.61 14.83
C GLY A 196 -13.77 7.07 14.34
N GLU A 197 -12.74 6.66 15.05
CA GLU A 197 -11.33 6.73 14.65
C GLU A 197 -10.81 5.30 14.64
N LEU A 198 -10.40 4.85 13.46
CA LEU A 198 -9.84 3.54 13.23
C LEU A 198 -8.34 3.70 13.03
N ALA A 199 -7.54 3.00 13.81
CA ALA A 199 -6.10 2.89 13.63
C ALA A 199 -5.71 1.43 13.43
N MET A 200 -4.79 1.17 12.51
CA MET A 200 -4.35 -0.18 12.20
C MET A 200 -2.86 -0.18 11.87
N THR A 201 -2.14 -1.13 12.47
CA THR A 201 -0.73 -1.41 12.21
C THR A 201 -0.61 -2.78 11.56
N VAL A 202 -0.05 -2.80 10.36
CA VAL A 202 0.20 -4.03 9.59
C VAL A 202 1.70 -4.26 9.42
N ARG A 203 2.09 -5.53 9.37
CA ARG A 203 3.45 -5.98 9.02
C ARG A 203 3.42 -6.70 7.70
N ASN A 204 4.38 -6.41 6.83
CA ASN A 204 4.63 -7.26 5.67
C ASN A 204 5.39 -8.51 6.11
N THR A 205 4.72 -9.65 6.02
CA THR A 205 5.26 -10.96 6.39
C THR A 205 5.66 -11.79 5.18
N GLY A 206 5.42 -11.26 3.97
CA GLY A 206 5.86 -11.84 2.71
C GLY A 206 7.30 -11.47 2.38
N SER A 207 7.78 -12.00 1.25
CA SER A 207 9.11 -11.71 0.72
C SER A 207 9.15 -10.60 -0.33
N LEU A 208 7.99 -10.02 -0.69
CA LEU A 208 7.89 -8.97 -1.70
C LEU A 208 7.64 -7.60 -1.08
N ALA A 209 8.25 -6.56 -1.65
CA ALA A 209 7.89 -5.20 -1.30
C ALA A 209 6.50 -4.88 -1.86
N LEU A 210 5.66 -4.28 -1.02
CA LEU A 210 4.34 -3.78 -1.41
C LEU A 210 4.46 -2.28 -1.64
N TYR A 211 3.96 -1.79 -2.76
CA TYR A 211 4.05 -0.37 -3.11
C TYR A 211 2.88 0.03 -4.01
N ASP A 212 2.66 1.34 -4.14
CA ASP A 212 1.62 2.04 -4.93
C ASP A 212 0.55 2.66 -4.01
N SER A 213 -0.58 1.99 -3.77
CA SER A 213 -1.64 2.52 -2.91
C SER A 213 -1.93 1.60 -1.73
N ALA A 214 -1.97 2.20 -0.54
CA ALA A 214 -2.41 1.56 0.69
C ALA A 214 -3.77 2.10 1.12
N HIS A 215 -4.74 1.22 1.30
CA HIS A 215 -6.11 1.57 1.68
C HIS A 215 -6.44 0.99 3.04
N LEU A 216 -6.85 1.84 3.98
CA LEU A 216 -7.43 1.42 5.25
C LEU A 216 -8.91 1.74 5.25
N HIS A 217 -9.75 0.73 5.41
CA HIS A 217 -11.19 0.92 5.45
C HIS A 217 -11.89 0.04 6.49
N GLY A 218 -13.06 0.50 6.95
CA GLY A 218 -13.90 -0.25 7.89
C GLY A 218 -15.09 -0.88 7.18
N SER A 219 -15.14 -2.21 7.13
CA SER A 219 -16.21 -2.99 6.53
C SER A 219 -17.27 -3.39 7.56
N GLY A 220 -18.52 -3.01 7.32
CA GLY A 220 -19.66 -3.41 8.15
C GLY A 220 -20.24 -4.78 7.77
N VAL A 221 -21.13 -5.33 8.61
CA VAL A 221 -21.79 -6.65 8.45
C VAL A 221 -22.50 -6.87 7.09
N PHE A 222 -22.83 -5.80 6.35
CA PHE A 222 -23.44 -5.87 5.00
C PHE A 222 -22.49 -5.45 3.88
N GLY A 223 -21.17 -5.43 4.11
CA GLY A 223 -20.18 -4.94 3.16
C GLY A 223 -20.25 -3.42 2.95
N THR A 224 -20.85 -2.69 3.87
CA THR A 224 -20.94 -1.23 3.81
C THR A 224 -19.66 -0.60 4.37
N THR A 225 -18.89 0.05 3.52
CA THR A 225 -17.72 0.84 3.93
C THR A 225 -18.16 2.08 4.70
N SER A 226 -17.70 2.22 5.94
CA SER A 226 -18.08 3.35 6.82
C SER A 226 -16.94 4.36 7.03
N LEU A 227 -15.70 3.87 7.00
CA LEU A 227 -14.47 4.63 7.16
C LEU A 227 -13.55 4.22 6.03
N SER A 228 -12.84 5.18 5.43
CA SER A 228 -11.81 4.90 4.44
C SER A 228 -10.76 5.99 4.46
N THR A 229 -9.50 5.62 4.33
CA THR A 229 -8.41 6.49 3.93
C THR A 229 -7.55 5.74 2.93
N GLU A 230 -6.84 6.51 2.12
CA GLU A 230 -5.91 6.01 1.13
C GLU A 230 -4.61 6.80 1.29
N LEU A 231 -3.50 6.08 1.19
CA LEU A 231 -2.17 6.66 1.10
C LEU A 231 -1.61 6.27 -0.27
N GLU A 232 -1.47 7.27 -1.14
CA GLU A 232 -0.79 7.15 -2.44
C GLU A 232 0.73 7.10 -2.22
N ASP A 233 1.43 6.49 -3.18
CA ASP A 233 2.88 6.30 -3.18
C ASP A 233 3.42 5.62 -1.91
N ALA A 234 2.60 4.80 -1.25
CA ALA A 234 2.98 4.06 -0.07
C ALA A 234 3.96 2.94 -0.44
N ILE A 235 4.91 2.64 0.44
CA ILE A 235 5.79 1.46 0.30
C ILE A 235 5.92 0.75 1.65
N LEU A 236 5.92 -0.58 1.60
CA LEU A 236 6.09 -1.47 2.73
C LEU A 236 6.98 -2.65 2.33
N LEU A 237 8.24 -2.59 2.75
CA LEU A 237 9.27 -3.58 2.50
C LEU A 237 9.02 -4.86 3.31
N PRO A 238 9.60 -6.00 2.91
CA PRO A 238 9.53 -7.24 3.68
C PRO A 238 10.00 -7.05 5.12
N GLY A 239 9.22 -7.52 6.08
CA GLY A 239 9.52 -7.43 7.51
C GLY A 239 9.07 -6.13 8.18
N ASP A 240 8.89 -5.04 7.43
CA ASP A 240 8.55 -3.72 7.99
C ASP A 240 7.08 -3.60 8.41
N THR A 241 6.80 -2.52 9.17
CA THR A 241 5.45 -2.18 9.63
C THR A 241 4.95 -0.83 9.10
N MET A 242 3.65 -0.75 8.84
CA MET A 242 2.97 0.49 8.47
C MET A 242 1.77 0.70 9.38
N SER A 243 1.60 1.93 9.86
CA SER A 243 0.45 2.33 10.65
C SER A 243 -0.36 3.39 9.89
N LEU A 244 -1.64 3.12 9.69
CA LEU A 244 -2.59 4.08 9.13
C LEU A 244 -3.70 4.36 10.13
N SER A 245 -4.23 5.58 10.10
CA SER A 245 -5.43 5.93 10.85
C SER A 245 -6.40 6.74 9.99
N THR A 246 -7.69 6.54 10.24
CA THR A 246 -8.78 7.27 9.58
C THR A 246 -9.88 7.58 10.56
N ALA A 247 -10.53 8.73 10.38
CA ALA A 247 -11.66 9.12 11.21
C ALA A 247 -12.86 9.50 10.35
N GLY A 248 -14.05 9.10 10.78
CA GLY A 248 -15.27 9.32 10.00
C GLY A 248 -16.53 8.96 10.78
N ALA A 249 -17.67 8.97 10.08
CA ALA A 249 -18.96 8.69 10.70
C ALA A 249 -19.20 7.18 10.76
N VAL A 250 -19.53 6.66 11.94
CA VAL A 250 -19.82 5.23 12.14
C VAL A 250 -21.26 5.07 12.60
N SER A 251 -21.95 4.10 12.02
CA SER A 251 -23.33 3.78 12.39
C SER A 251 -23.35 2.91 13.65
N PRO A 252 -24.17 3.23 14.66
CA PRO A 252 -24.21 2.46 15.89
C PRO A 252 -24.82 1.07 15.65
N GLY A 253 -24.29 0.05 16.34
CA GLY A 253 -24.88 -1.28 16.40
C GLY A 253 -24.53 -2.22 15.25
N LEU A 254 -23.47 -1.93 14.49
CA LEU A 254 -22.89 -2.85 13.51
C LEU A 254 -21.45 -3.18 13.88
N ASP A 255 -21.04 -4.43 13.73
CA ASP A 255 -19.62 -4.76 13.84
C ASP A 255 -18.88 -4.13 12.68
N LEU A 256 -17.75 -3.51 12.99
CA LEU A 256 -16.84 -2.92 12.01
C LEU A 256 -15.57 -3.76 11.98
N THR A 257 -15.27 -4.33 10.82
CA THR A 257 -14.02 -5.07 10.60
C THR A 257 -13.06 -4.14 9.87
N PRO A 258 -11.90 -3.80 10.46
CA PRO A 258 -10.90 -3.03 9.76
C PRO A 258 -10.20 -3.91 8.72
N VAL A 259 -10.08 -3.39 7.52
CA VAL A 259 -9.46 -4.03 6.37
C VAL A 259 -8.38 -3.11 5.84
N PHE A 260 -7.19 -3.66 5.66
CA PHE A 260 -6.05 -3.00 5.07
C PHE A 260 -5.73 -3.68 3.74
N ASP A 261 -5.75 -2.93 2.65
CA ASP A 261 -5.41 -3.42 1.32
C ASP A 261 -4.21 -2.69 0.75
N PHE A 262 -3.35 -3.43 0.06
CA PHE A 262 -2.29 -2.90 -0.78
C PHE A 262 -2.61 -3.25 -2.24
N GLU A 263 -2.67 -2.26 -3.11
CA GLU A 263 -2.66 -2.48 -4.56
C GLU A 263 -1.21 -2.58 -5.01
N VAL A 264 -0.81 -3.70 -5.63
CA VAL A 264 0.57 -3.89 -6.09
C VAL A 264 0.58 -4.14 -7.61
N PRO A 265 1.12 -3.20 -8.41
CA PRO A 265 1.24 -3.40 -9.84
C PRO A 265 2.43 -4.30 -10.15
N PHE A 266 2.25 -5.17 -11.15
CA PHE A 266 3.29 -6.05 -11.66
C PHE A 266 3.17 -6.24 -13.17
N THR A 267 4.32 -6.46 -13.79
CA THR A 267 4.38 -6.93 -15.18
C THR A 267 4.57 -8.45 -15.18
N ASP A 268 3.74 -9.15 -15.95
CA ASP A 268 3.89 -10.60 -16.16
C ASP A 268 4.95 -10.92 -17.22
N ASP A 269 5.23 -12.21 -17.42
CA ASP A 269 6.25 -12.66 -18.39
C ASP A 269 5.86 -12.36 -19.85
N ALA A 270 4.58 -12.08 -20.12
CA ALA A 270 4.09 -11.64 -21.42
C ALA A 270 4.18 -10.12 -21.61
N GLY A 271 4.72 -9.39 -20.61
CA GLY A 271 4.83 -7.94 -20.62
C GLY A 271 3.50 -7.23 -20.36
N GLN A 272 2.47 -7.94 -19.87
CA GLN A 272 1.20 -7.32 -19.49
C GLN A 272 1.29 -6.75 -18.07
N GLU A 273 0.86 -5.51 -17.91
CA GLU A 273 0.66 -4.88 -16.61
C GLU A 273 -0.61 -5.43 -15.97
N ASN A 274 -0.49 -5.86 -14.72
CA ASN A 274 -1.56 -6.39 -13.91
C ASN A 274 -1.42 -5.82 -12.49
N THR A 275 -2.50 -5.84 -11.73
CA THR A 275 -2.50 -5.45 -10.32
C THR A 275 -3.05 -6.61 -9.49
N TYR A 276 -2.45 -6.90 -8.34
CA TYR A 276 -3.05 -7.78 -7.34
C TYR A 276 -3.22 -7.04 -6.03
N PHE A 277 -4.17 -7.53 -5.23
CA PHE A 277 -4.49 -6.96 -3.92
C PHE A 277 -3.91 -7.86 -2.84
N VAL A 278 -3.24 -7.25 -1.87
CA VAL A 278 -2.81 -7.92 -0.65
C VAL A 278 -3.63 -7.35 0.49
N SER A 279 -4.43 -8.19 1.14
CA SER A 279 -5.38 -7.76 2.15
C SER A 279 -5.04 -8.36 3.51
N ALA A 280 -5.24 -7.57 4.57
CA ALA A 280 -5.18 -8.00 5.96
C ALA A 280 -6.45 -7.53 6.67
N GLU A 281 -7.09 -8.42 7.42
CA GLU A 281 -8.29 -8.12 8.19
C GLU A 281 -7.95 -8.12 9.68
N GLY A 282 -8.29 -7.04 10.38
CA GLY A 282 -8.17 -6.97 11.83
C GLY A 282 -9.38 -7.61 12.53
N GLN A 283 -9.41 -7.53 13.85
CA GLN A 283 -10.53 -8.07 14.62
C GLN A 283 -11.77 -7.19 14.45
N ALA A 284 -12.93 -7.83 14.26
CA ALA A 284 -14.20 -7.11 14.21
C ALA A 284 -14.50 -6.48 15.57
N GLU A 285 -14.73 -5.17 15.58
CA GLU A 285 -15.07 -4.42 16.79
C GLU A 285 -16.54 -4.01 16.78
N SER A 286 -17.24 -4.34 17.86
CA SER A 286 -18.66 -4.02 17.99
C SER A 286 -18.87 -2.55 18.31
N THR A 287 -19.53 -1.81 17.41
CA THR A 287 -19.93 -0.41 17.62
C THR A 287 -21.20 -0.28 18.49
N PHE A 288 -21.43 -1.23 19.38
CA PHE A 288 -22.70 -1.36 20.08
C PHE A 288 -22.89 -0.24 21.11
N SER A 289 -23.88 0.62 20.87
CA SER A 289 -24.21 1.70 21.79
C SER A 289 -25.00 1.16 22.98
N TRP A 290 -24.51 1.36 24.19
CA TRP A 290 -25.29 1.10 25.42
C TRP A 290 -26.63 1.84 25.43
N ALA A 291 -26.75 2.97 24.72
CA ALA A 291 -28.02 3.68 24.56
C ALA A 291 -29.04 2.84 23.76
N LEU A 292 -28.62 2.09 22.73
CA LEU A 292 -29.51 1.17 22.02
C LEU A 292 -30.04 0.09 22.95
N LEU A 293 -29.18 -0.50 23.77
CA LEU A 293 -29.58 -1.49 24.76
C LEU A 293 -30.54 -0.92 25.80
N ALA A 294 -30.23 0.27 26.33
CA ALA A 294 -31.10 0.97 27.27
C ALA A 294 -32.47 1.31 26.64
N THR A 295 -32.51 1.71 25.37
CA THR A 295 -33.76 2.03 24.68
C THR A 295 -34.59 0.78 24.39
N ALA A 296 -33.95 -0.30 23.94
CA ALA A 296 -34.58 -1.58 23.66
C ALA A 296 -35.15 -2.20 24.95
N THR A 297 -34.37 -2.21 26.02
CA THR A 297 -34.81 -2.70 27.34
C THR A 297 -35.94 -1.85 27.91
N SER A 298 -35.85 -0.52 27.83
CA SER A 298 -36.93 0.39 28.28
C SER A 298 -38.23 0.15 27.50
N THR A 299 -38.14 0.01 26.17
CA THR A 299 -39.31 -0.26 25.32
C THR A 299 -39.94 -1.61 25.64
N LEU A 300 -39.12 -2.65 25.86
CA LEU A 300 -39.60 -3.96 26.29
C LEU A 300 -40.34 -3.90 27.64
N LEU A 301 -39.79 -3.19 28.63
CA LEU A 301 -40.42 -3.00 29.93
C LEU A 301 -41.77 -2.28 29.84
N ILE A 302 -41.87 -1.24 29.00
CA ILE A 302 -43.13 -0.52 28.75
C ILE A 302 -44.16 -1.45 28.11
N LEU A 303 -43.77 -2.26 27.12
CA LEU A 303 -44.66 -3.22 26.47
C LEU A 303 -45.17 -4.29 27.45
N LEU A 304 -44.28 -4.84 28.29
CA LEU A 304 -44.66 -5.83 29.30
C LEU A 304 -45.59 -5.24 30.37
N ALA A 305 -45.32 -4.02 30.84
CA ALA A 305 -46.20 -3.32 31.78
C ALA A 305 -47.58 -3.05 31.15
N GLY A 306 -47.62 -2.58 29.90
CA GLY A 306 -48.86 -2.36 29.15
C GLY A 306 -49.67 -3.64 28.97
N TRP A 307 -49.01 -4.74 28.61
CA TRP A 307 -49.64 -6.06 28.49
C TRP A 307 -50.20 -6.56 29.81
N PHE A 308 -49.44 -6.44 30.90
CA PHE A 308 -49.88 -6.85 32.23
C PHE A 308 -51.08 -6.03 32.71
N LEU A 309 -51.07 -4.71 32.49
CA LEU A 309 -52.21 -3.84 32.79
C LEU A 309 -53.43 -4.17 31.94
N ALA A 310 -53.25 -4.54 30.67
CA ALA A 310 -54.33 -4.98 29.80
C ALA A 310 -54.95 -6.32 30.28
N GLN A 311 -54.12 -7.28 30.70
CA GLN A 311 -54.60 -8.54 31.27
C GLN A 311 -55.39 -8.32 32.57
N GLN A 312 -54.90 -7.47 33.48
CA GLN A 312 -55.64 -7.16 34.71
C GLN A 312 -57.02 -6.55 34.42
N ARG A 313 -57.16 -5.73 33.39
CA ARG A 313 -58.44 -5.16 32.98
C ARG A 313 -59.39 -6.20 32.38
N ALA A 314 -58.86 -7.20 31.66
CA ALA A 314 -59.68 -8.27 31.08
C ALA A 314 -60.30 -9.16 32.15
N VAL A 315 -59.54 -9.55 33.18
CA VAL A 315 -60.04 -10.38 34.28
C VAL A 315 -61.18 -9.68 35.03
N ARG A 316 -61.08 -8.36 35.27
CA ARG A 316 -62.12 -7.59 35.98
C ARG A 316 -63.46 -7.54 35.24
N LYS A 317 -63.47 -7.57 33.91
CA LYS A 317 -64.72 -7.56 33.12
C LYS A 317 -65.50 -8.87 33.23
N ASN A 318 -64.81 -10.00 33.42
CA ASN A 318 -65.45 -11.31 33.52
C ASN A 318 -66.03 -11.60 34.92
N THR A 319 -65.78 -10.73 35.92
CA THR A 319 -66.29 -10.92 37.29
C THR A 319 -67.53 -10.05 37.57
N SER A 320 -67.97 -9.25 36.60
CA SER A 320 -69.14 -8.36 36.73
C SER A 320 -70.38 -8.85 35.96
N GLU A 321 -70.35 -10.07 35.42
CA GLU A 321 -71.51 -10.82 34.92
C GLU A 321 -71.83 -11.96 35.89
#